data_AF-M4S938-F1
#
_entry.id   AF-M4S938-F1
#
_cell.length_a   1.000
_cell.length_b   1.000
_cell.length_c   1.000
_cell.angle_alpha   90.00
_cell.angle_beta   90.00
_cell.angle_gamma   90.00
#
_symmetry.space_group_name_H-M   'P 1'
#
loop_
_entity.id
_entity.type
_entity.pdbx_description
1 polymer ?
#
loop_
_entity_poly.entity_id
_entity_poly.type
_entity_poly.pdbx_seq_one_letter_code
_entity_poly.pdbx_strand_id
1 'polypeptide(L)' 'MLHVLAQGGFIRHRHDERGRIADVLCFTRDGHVLSDCTLGIFRKLRRKRLIESRESSPYRISELGRRSVRSQPDNR' A
#
# COMPACT_ATOMS: atom_id res chain seq x y z
N MET A 1 1.67 -0.52 -8.08
CA MET A 1 1.56 -0.68 -6.59
C MET A 1 0.24 -1.33 -6.15
N LEU A 2 -0.93 -0.81 -6.52
CA LEU A 2 -2.20 -1.40 -6.05
C LEU A 2 -2.36 -2.88 -6.46
N HIS A 3 -1.85 -3.25 -7.64
CA HIS A 3 -1.77 -4.65 -8.12
C HIS A 3 -0.94 -5.56 -7.23
N VAL A 4 0.22 -5.10 -6.79
CA VAL A 4 1.08 -5.85 -5.87
C VAL A 4 0.35 -6.12 -4.55
N LEU A 5 -0.36 -5.11 -4.01
CA LEU A 5 -1.17 -5.29 -2.80
C LEU A 5 -2.36 -6.23 -3.05
N ALA A 6 -2.95 -6.20 -4.24
CA ALA A 6 -4.01 -7.13 -4.64
C ALA A 6 -3.54 -8.59 -4.67
N GLN A 7 -2.29 -8.83 -5.10
CA GLN A 7 -1.63 -10.13 -5.18
C GLN A 7 -1.10 -10.66 -3.84
N GLY A 8 -1.27 -9.91 -2.73
CA GLY A 8 -0.89 -10.34 -1.39
C GLY A 8 0.21 -9.52 -0.72
N GLY A 9 0.70 -8.48 -1.40
CA GLY A 9 1.67 -7.54 -0.83
C GLY A 9 1.10 -6.68 0.30
N PHE A 10 2.00 -5.93 0.95
CA PHE A 10 1.65 -5.01 2.05
C PHE A 10 2.62 -3.83 2.11
N ILE A 11 2.22 -2.75 2.77
CA ILE A 11 3.06 -1.58 3.01
C ILE A 11 3.38 -1.48 4.50
N ARG A 12 4.67 -1.45 4.83
CA ARG A 12 5.14 -1.03 6.15
C ARG A 12 5.51 0.44 6.12
N HIS A 13 5.36 1.09 7.26
CA HIS A 13 5.73 2.49 7.41
C HIS A 13 6.54 2.66 8.69
N ARG A 14 7.46 3.62 8.69
CA ARG A 14 8.26 3.98 9.85
C ARG A 14 7.90 5.40 10.28
N HIS A 15 7.86 5.61 11.60
CA HIS A 15 7.67 6.93 12.19
C HIS A 15 9.03 7.58 12.45
N ASP A 16 9.11 8.89 12.28
CA ASP A 16 10.21 9.68 12.81
C ASP A 16 10.08 9.87 14.33
N GLU A 17 11.07 10.53 14.93
CA GLU A 17 11.10 10.90 16.34
C GLU A 17 9.92 11.78 16.78
N ARG A 18 9.19 12.38 15.82
CA ARG A 18 8.02 13.23 16.05
C ARG A 18 6.71 12.48 15.83
N GLY A 19 6.75 11.16 15.60
CA GLY A 19 5.57 10.32 15.38
C GLY A 19 4.92 10.49 13.99
N ARG A 20 5.61 11.10 13.02
CA ARG A 20 5.12 11.25 11.65
C ARG A 20 5.65 10.14 10.77
N ILE A 21 4.85 9.71 9.81
CA ILE A 21 5.30 8.72 8.82
C ILE A 21 6.40 9.33 7.96
N ALA A 22 7.62 8.83 8.14
CA ALA A 22 8.85 9.31 7.51
C ALA A 22 9.29 8.41 6.35
N ASP A 23 8.94 7.13 6.39
CA ASP A 23 9.31 6.19 5.34
C ASP A 23 8.22 5.12 5.13
N VAL A 24 8.16 4.60 3.91
CA VAL A 24 7.23 3.55 3.49
C VAL A 24 7.92 2.55 2.58
N LEU A 25 7.70 1.26 2.86
CA LEU A 25 8.22 0.16 2.06
C LEU A 25 7.05 -0.72 1.62
N CYS A 26 6.91 -0.94 0.32
CA CYS A 26 5.95 -1.90 -0.22
C CYS A 26 6.64 -3.24 -0.45
N PHE A 27 6.08 -4.28 0.14
CA PHE A 27 6.52 -5.66 -0.03
C PHE A 27 5.60 -6.40 -0.98
N THR A 28 6.16 -7.21 -1.87
CA THR A 28 5.40 -8.19 -2.65
C THR A 28 4.98 -9.38 -1.77
N ARG A 29 4.18 -10.30 -2.31
CA ARG A 29 3.81 -11.55 -1.62
C ARG A 29 5.05 -12.36 -1.21
N ASP A 30 6.09 -12.31 -2.02
CA ASP A 30 7.34 -13.07 -1.82
C ASP A 30 8.38 -12.31 -0.98
N GLY A 31 8.04 -11.13 -0.45
CA GLY A 31 8.92 -10.36 0.44
C GLY A 31 9.90 -9.40 -0.25
N HIS A 32 9.81 -9.24 -1.57
CA HIS A 32 10.63 -8.26 -2.28
C HIS A 32 10.15 -6.83 -2.02
N VAL A 33 11.08 -5.89 -1.83
CA VAL A 33 10.77 -4.46 -1.67
C VAL A 33 10.65 -3.81 -3.04
N LEU A 34 9.58 -3.05 -3.26
CA LEU A 34 9.42 -2.22 -4.45
C LEU A 34 10.02 -0.83 -4.23
N SER A 35 11.02 -0.49 -5.04
CA SER A 35 11.69 0.81 -5.01
C SER A 35 10.77 2.00 -5.30
N ASP A 36 9.69 1.79 -6.05
CA ASP A 36 8.76 2.86 -6.44
C ASP A 36 7.73 3.22 -5.35
N CYS A 37 7.87 2.68 -4.13
CA CYS A 37 6.98 3.03 -3.02
C CYS A 37 7.37 4.35 -2.37
N THR A 38 6.76 5.45 -2.81
CA THR A 38 6.98 6.77 -2.21
C THR A 38 5.89 7.14 -1.21
N LEU A 39 6.23 8.02 -0.25
CA LEU A 39 5.26 8.62 0.67
C LEU A 39 4.09 9.29 -0.05
N GLY A 40 4.34 9.91 -1.21
CA GLY A 40 3.30 10.56 -2.02
C GLY A 40 2.26 9.55 -2.52
N ILE A 41 2.71 8.40 -3.03
CA ILE A 41 1.81 7.34 -3.48
C ILE A 41 1.07 6.74 -2.28
N PHE A 42 1.77 6.43 -1.18
CA PHE A 42 1.14 5.93 0.04
C PHE A 42 0.03 6.86 0.54
N ARG A 43 0.30 8.17 0.64
CA ARG A 43 -0.69 9.18 1.04
C ARG A 43 -1.88 9.24 0.08
N LYS A 44 -1.63 9.14 -1.23
CA LYS A 44 -2.70 9.12 -2.25
C LYS A 44 -3.60 7.88 -2.10
N LEU A 45 -3.02 6.70 -1.89
CA LEU A 45 -3.76 5.46 -1.67
C LEU A 45 -4.59 5.51 -0.38
N ARG A 46 -3.99 5.98 0.72
CA ARG A 46 -4.67 6.15 2.02
C ARG A 46 -5.81 7.16 1.93
N ARG A 47 -5.59 8.33 1.30
CA ARG A 47 -6.62 9.36 1.11
C ARG A 47 -7.82 8.84 0.32
N LYS A 48 -7.58 8.00 -0.69
CA LYS A 48 -8.62 7.34 -1.48
C LYS A 48 -9.21 6.09 -0.80
N ARG A 49 -8.78 5.74 0.41
CA ARG A 49 -9.18 4.53 1.15
C ARG A 49 -8.96 3.22 0.36
N LEU A 50 -7.98 3.20 -0.54
CA LEU A 50 -7.62 2.02 -1.35
C LEU A 50 -6.73 1.03 -0.59
N ILE A 51 -6.17 1.49 0.53
CA ILE A 51 -5.41 0.68 1.48
C ILE A 51 -5.93 0.95 2.89
N GLU A 52 -5.79 -0.03 3.76
CA GLU A 52 -6.19 0.03 5.16
C GLU A 52 -5.20 -0.74 6.04
N SER A 53 -5.08 -0.32 7.30
CA SER A 53 -4.39 -1.06 8.35
C SER A 53 -5.45 -1.49 9.35
N ARG A 54 -5.35 -2.74 9.82
CA ARG A 54 -6.24 -3.34 10.82
C ARG A 54 -5.40 -3.90 11.95
N GLU A 55 -5.83 -3.71 13.19
CA GLU A 55 -5.16 -4.28 14.37
C GLU A 55 -3.65 -4.00 14.42
N SER A 56 -3.26 -2.75 14.12
CA SER A 56 -1.85 -2.32 14.05
C SER A 56 -0.98 -3.09 13.04
N SER A 57 -1.58 -3.86 12.13
CA SER A 57 -0.88 -4.60 11.08
C SER A 57 -0.42 -3.68 9.95
N PRO A 58 0.55 -4.11 9.10
CA PRO A 58 0.93 -3.40 7.89
C PRO A 58 -0.28 -3.07 7.00
N TYR A 59 -0.18 -1.98 6.25
CA TYR A 59 -1.24 -1.56 5.34
C TYR A 59 -1.41 -2.59 4.22
N ARG A 60 -2.64 -3.04 3.98
CA ARG A 60 -3.00 -3.94 2.89
C ARG A 60 -4.04 -3.26 2.00
N ILE A 61 -4.27 -3.82 0.82
CA ILE A 61 -5.35 -3.35 -0.05
C ILE A 61 -6.70 -3.50 0.65
N SER A 62 -7.53 -2.46 0.57
CA SER A 62 -8.90 -2.51 1.09
C SER A 62 -9.85 -3.17 0.10
N GLU A 63 -11.10 -3.40 0.50
CA GLU A 63 -12.12 -3.85 -0.44
C GLU A 63 -12.31 -2.88 -1.61
N LEU A 64 -12.38 -1.56 -1.33
CA LEU A 64 -12.48 -0.52 -2.36
C LEU A 64 -11.25 -0.53 -3.29
N GLY A 65 -10.06 -0.72 -2.72
CA GLY A 65 -8.82 -0.89 -3.48
C GLY A 65 -8.90 -2.07 -4.44
N ARG A 66 -9.37 -3.23 -3.96
CA ARG A 66 -9.46 -4.45 -4.74
C ARG A 66 -10.50 -4.34 -5.87
N ARG A 67 -11.61 -3.64 -5.65
CA ARG A 67 -12.57 -3.32 -6.72
C ARG A 67 -11.96 -2.38 -7.77
N SER A 68 -11.21 -1.36 -7.34
CA SER A 68 -10.55 -0.39 -8.23
C SER A 68 -9.52 -1.03 -9.17
N VAL A 69 -8.82 -2.07 -8.70
CA VAL A 69 -7.92 -2.92 -9.50
C VAL A 69 -8.68 -3.64 -10.60
N ARG A 70 -9.81 -4.28 -10.27
CA ARG A 70 -10.63 -5.02 -11.24
C ARG A 70 -11.28 -4.12 -12.30
N SER A 71 -11.53 -2.86 -11.97
CA SER A 71 -12.11 -1.88 -12.90
C SER A 71 -11.10 -1.18 -13.80
N GLN A 72 -9.79 -1.39 -13.63
CA GLN A 72 -8.78 -0.85 -14.53
C GLN A 72 -8.64 -1.79 -15.74
N PRO A 73 -9.03 -1.36 -16.96
CA PRO A 73 -8.96 -2.22 -18.15
C PRO A 73 -7.52 -2.54 -18.60
N ASP A 74 -6.54 -1.82 -18.09
CA ASP A 74 -5.12 -1.91 -18.46
C ASP A 74 -4.30 -2.54 -17.33
N ASN A 75 -4.70 -3.74 -16.92
CA ASN A 75 -4.20 -4.35 -15.70
C ASN A 75 -3.63 -5.76 -15.87
N ARG A 76 -3.05 -5.98 -17.05
CA ARG A 76 -2.44 -7.24 -17.43
C ARG A 76 -0.95 -7.24 -17.16
#